data_AF-A0A5C9DQ78-F1
#
_entry.id   AF-A0A5C9DQ78-F1
#
_cell.length_a   1.000
_cell.length_b   1.000
_cell.length_c   1.000
_cell.angle_alpha   90.00
_cell.angle_beta   90.00
_cell.angle_gamma   90.00
#
_symmetry.space_group_name_H-M   'P 1'
#
loop_
_entity.id
_entity.type
_entity.pdbx_description
1 polymer ?
#
loop_
_entity_poly.entity_id
_entity_poly.type
_entity_poly.pdbx_seq_one_letter_code
_entity_poly.pdbx_strand_id
1 'polypeptide(L)'
;MKKHNLFFGLLFLCAAAGLFAQAGEKPAVPVTFYWQGTETVDIYQNGAPLRATFIDFRLRADESGKPVFSVPGTLSDGDVFIAGVRGGGGGHSFLFLAVDTYGKTLWKTDALAWSAFSPPLDGSAWYDPIRRANSPKRPTAVHYSAPNAIQGDLNAKFGYPAYSIHDPFLGQFSFFYSKVALEGAAATPPSVKLAPAPAAPSAPLRVEGEAFASVVGEARPGDSGIAEGGLCLGWILNGSSATYK
;
A
#
# COMPACT_ATOMS: atom_id res chain seq x y z
N MET A 1 15.49 19.48 83.38
CA MET A 1 15.86 20.77 82.76
C MET A 1 17.10 20.57 81.89
N LYS A 2 17.15 21.28 80.75
CA LYS A 2 18.29 21.53 79.83
C LYS A 2 18.65 20.45 78.78
N LYS A 3 18.05 20.67 77.60
CA LYS A 3 18.58 20.43 76.24
C LYS A 3 19.98 21.03 76.07
N HIS A 4 20.79 20.50 75.13
CA HIS A 4 21.55 21.30 74.15
C HIS A 4 21.77 20.47 72.87
N ASN A 5 21.26 21.02 71.77
CA ASN A 5 21.58 20.67 70.40
C ASN A 5 22.96 21.23 70.03
N LEU A 6 23.68 20.59 69.13
CA LEU A 6 24.49 21.31 68.14
C LEU A 6 24.44 20.57 66.79
N PHE A 7 24.52 21.38 65.75
CA PHE A 7 23.94 21.23 64.41
C PHE A 7 25.03 21.67 63.40
N PHE A 8 24.84 21.32 62.11
CA PHE A 8 25.64 21.69 60.90
C PHE A 8 26.96 20.94 60.70
N GLY A 9 27.33 20.45 59.51
CA GLY A 9 26.89 20.48 58.10
C GLY A 9 27.96 19.65 57.33
N LEU A 10 27.96 19.29 56.06
CA LEU A 10 27.24 19.62 54.83
C LEU A 10 27.74 18.57 53.79
N LEU A 11 26.88 18.18 52.85
CA LEU A 11 27.10 17.59 51.50
C LEU A 11 28.50 17.05 51.11
N PHE A 12 28.55 15.87 50.47
CA PHE A 12 28.74 15.74 49.01
C PHE A 12 28.57 14.27 48.53
N LEU A 13 27.81 14.12 47.44
CA LEU A 13 27.89 13.12 46.35
C LEU A 13 28.36 11.67 46.65
N CYS A 14 27.48 10.71 46.37
CA CYS A 14 27.52 9.99 45.09
C CYS A 14 26.35 9.01 45.00
N ALA A 15 25.27 9.47 44.35
CA ALA A 15 24.28 8.59 43.77
C ALA A 15 24.87 7.97 42.50
N ALA A 16 25.21 6.69 42.56
CA ALA A 16 25.45 5.86 41.37
C ALA A 16 25.11 4.41 41.70
N ALA A 17 23.89 4.17 42.21
CA ALA A 17 23.28 2.85 42.13
C ALA A 17 22.72 2.72 40.71
N GLY A 18 23.33 1.84 39.93
CA GLY A 18 23.18 1.76 38.49
C GLY A 18 21.74 1.68 38.00
N LEU A 19 21.42 2.59 37.07
CA LEU A 19 20.42 2.34 36.05
C LEU A 19 20.88 1.12 35.23
N PHE A 20 20.47 -0.08 35.64
CA PHE A 20 20.16 -1.10 34.65
C PHE A 20 18.79 -0.74 34.10
N ALA A 21 18.79 0.10 33.06
CA ALA A 21 17.64 0.19 32.17
C ALA A 21 17.51 -1.20 31.52
N GLN A 22 16.66 -2.06 32.09
CA GLN A 22 16.07 -3.14 31.33
C GLN A 22 15.50 -2.51 30.07
N ALA A 23 15.94 -2.98 28.90
CA ALA A 23 15.27 -2.69 27.65
C ALA A 23 13.82 -3.11 27.83
N GLY A 24 12.94 -2.15 28.09
CA GLY A 24 11.54 -2.39 28.40
C GLY A 24 10.93 -3.10 27.22
N GLU A 25 10.53 -4.35 27.42
CA GLU A 25 9.70 -5.09 26.48
C GLU A 25 8.45 -4.24 26.25
N LYS A 26 8.30 -3.71 25.04
CA LYS A 26 7.18 -2.84 24.72
C LYS A 26 5.89 -3.66 24.81
N PRO A 27 4.82 -3.12 25.41
CA PRO A 27 3.62 -3.89 25.67
C PRO A 27 2.98 -4.38 24.36
N ALA A 28 2.70 -5.67 24.29
CA ALA A 28 1.94 -6.30 23.21
C ALA A 28 0.45 -5.98 23.37
N VAL A 29 -0.20 -5.54 22.29
CA VAL A 29 -1.62 -5.17 22.29
C VAL A 29 -2.45 -6.30 21.66
N PRO A 30 -3.52 -6.80 22.30
CA PRO A 30 -4.41 -7.76 21.68
C PRO A 30 -5.16 -7.14 20.51
N VAL A 31 -5.13 -7.81 19.36
CA VAL A 31 -5.78 -7.34 18.14
C VAL A 31 -6.49 -8.49 17.41
N THR A 32 -7.39 -8.14 16.50
CA THR A 32 -7.82 -9.02 15.43
C THR A 32 -7.23 -8.51 14.12
N PHE A 33 -6.52 -9.39 13.43
CA PHE A 33 -6.05 -9.11 12.07
C PHE A 33 -7.17 -9.42 11.09
N TYR A 34 -7.36 -8.54 10.11
CA TYR A 34 -8.27 -8.72 8.99
C TYR A 34 -7.53 -8.49 7.69
N TRP A 35 -7.79 -9.31 6.68
CA TRP A 35 -7.21 -9.06 5.37
C TRP A 35 -8.02 -9.65 4.23
N GLN A 36 -7.82 -9.08 3.05
CA GLN A 36 -8.29 -9.64 1.80
C GLN A 36 -7.35 -9.27 0.65
N GLY A 37 -7.07 -10.23 -0.22
CA GLY A 37 -6.26 -10.06 -1.44
C GLY A 37 -7.13 -9.84 -2.68
N THR A 38 -6.50 -9.47 -3.79
CA THR A 38 -7.17 -9.34 -5.09
C THR A 38 -7.32 -10.67 -5.81
N GLU A 39 -6.39 -11.62 -5.67
CA GLU A 39 -6.63 -13.03 -5.96
C GLU A 39 -6.35 -13.88 -4.71
N THR A 40 -5.08 -14.00 -4.33
CA THR A 40 -4.66 -14.72 -3.13
C THR A 40 -3.62 -13.92 -2.36
N VAL A 41 -3.61 -14.09 -1.04
CA VAL A 41 -2.63 -13.46 -0.16
C VAL A 41 -2.30 -14.38 1.00
N ASP A 42 -1.00 -14.43 1.33
CA ASP A 42 -0.50 -14.98 2.59
C ASP A 42 0.28 -13.89 3.33
N ILE A 43 0.01 -13.80 4.63
CA ILE A 43 0.62 -12.82 5.52
C ILE A 43 1.29 -13.56 6.67
N TYR A 44 2.52 -13.17 6.95
CA TYR A 44 3.35 -13.68 8.02
C TYR A 44 3.67 -12.55 9.00
N GLN A 45 3.56 -12.82 10.29
CA GLN A 45 4.01 -11.96 11.37
C GLN A 45 5.23 -12.61 12.03
N ASN A 46 6.36 -11.92 12.04
CA ASN A 46 7.62 -12.41 12.62
C ASN A 46 8.02 -13.82 12.12
N GLY A 47 7.69 -14.11 10.85
CA GLY A 47 7.97 -15.41 10.21
C GLY A 47 6.92 -16.51 10.46
N ALA A 48 5.91 -16.27 11.30
CA ALA A 48 4.79 -17.18 11.51
C ALA A 48 3.59 -16.78 10.63
N PRO A 49 2.93 -17.73 9.94
CA PRO A 49 1.78 -17.41 9.09
C PRO A 49 0.56 -17.03 9.94
N LEU A 50 -0.16 -15.97 9.56
CA LEU A 50 -1.44 -15.61 10.19
C LEU A 50 -2.55 -16.62 9.88
N ARG A 51 -2.43 -17.33 8.77
CA ARG A 51 -3.31 -18.44 8.40
C ARG A 51 -2.46 -19.63 7.99
N ALA A 52 -2.65 -20.76 8.66
CA ALA A 52 -2.03 -22.00 8.25
C ALA A 52 -2.61 -22.46 6.90
N THR A 53 -1.74 -22.63 5.91
CA THR A 53 -2.09 -23.20 4.61
C THR A 53 -1.04 -24.26 4.25
N PHE A 54 -1.47 -25.33 3.60
CA PHE A 54 -0.56 -26.37 3.08
C PHE A 54 -0.11 -26.08 1.65
N ILE A 55 -0.77 -25.12 0.98
CA ILE A 55 -0.52 -24.74 -0.40
C ILE A 55 -0.12 -23.27 -0.40
N ASP A 56 1.06 -22.98 -0.95
CA ASP A 56 1.56 -21.62 -1.11
C ASP A 56 0.60 -20.75 -1.93
N PHE A 57 0.42 -19.48 -1.56
CA PHE A 57 -0.47 -18.53 -2.26
C PHE A 57 -0.32 -18.52 -3.79
N ARG A 58 0.90 -18.77 -4.30
CA ARG A 58 1.19 -18.82 -5.74
C ARG A 58 0.38 -19.89 -6.47
N LEU A 59 0.09 -21.00 -5.79
CA LEU A 59 -0.54 -22.19 -6.36
C LEU A 59 -2.01 -22.35 -5.96
N ARG A 60 -2.52 -21.54 -5.03
CA ARG A 60 -3.92 -21.58 -4.61
C ARG A 60 -4.85 -21.03 -5.69
N ALA A 61 -6.10 -21.52 -5.68
CA ALA A 61 -7.16 -20.97 -6.51
C ALA A 61 -7.49 -19.54 -6.08
N ASP A 62 -8.12 -18.77 -6.97
CA ASP A 62 -8.56 -17.40 -6.68
C ASP A 62 -9.47 -17.35 -5.42
N GLU A 63 -9.09 -16.49 -4.47
CA GLU A 63 -9.80 -16.24 -3.20
C GLU A 63 -10.48 -14.87 -3.17
N SER A 64 -10.47 -14.11 -4.27
CA SER A 64 -11.01 -12.75 -4.38
C SER A 64 -12.46 -12.63 -3.92
N GLY A 65 -13.29 -13.63 -4.24
CA GLY A 65 -14.70 -13.73 -3.85
C GLY A 65 -14.97 -14.42 -2.52
N LYS A 66 -13.93 -14.80 -1.76
CA LYS A 66 -14.10 -15.40 -0.43
C LYS A 66 -14.39 -14.33 0.62
N PRO A 67 -15.07 -14.69 1.73
CA PRO A 67 -15.20 -13.79 2.86
C PRO A 67 -13.84 -13.30 3.36
N VAL A 68 -13.82 -12.11 3.95
CA VAL A 68 -12.65 -11.55 4.63
C VAL A 68 -12.05 -12.56 5.59
N PHE A 69 -10.73 -12.73 5.53
CA PHE A 69 -10.01 -13.51 6.52
C PHE A 69 -9.82 -12.73 7.81
N SER A 70 -9.92 -13.41 8.94
CA SER A 70 -9.58 -12.84 10.23
C SER A 70 -8.94 -13.85 11.17
N VAL A 71 -8.07 -13.36 12.04
CA VAL A 71 -7.47 -14.17 13.12
C VAL A 71 -7.16 -13.27 14.33
N PRO A 72 -7.45 -13.72 15.57
CA PRO A 72 -6.98 -13.03 16.76
C PRO A 72 -5.46 -13.17 16.91
N GLY A 73 -4.81 -12.17 17.50
CA GLY A 73 -3.39 -12.19 17.79
C GLY A 73 -2.96 -11.04 18.68
N THR A 74 -1.65 -10.79 18.70
CA THR A 74 -1.05 -9.67 19.42
C THR A 74 -0.22 -8.84 18.47
N LEU A 75 -0.12 -7.54 18.72
CA LEU A 75 0.64 -6.59 17.94
C LEU A 75 1.60 -5.84 18.86
N SER A 76 2.88 -5.86 18.52
CA SER A 76 3.92 -5.19 19.28
C SER A 76 4.71 -4.23 18.38
N ASP A 77 5.29 -3.21 19.00
CA ASP A 77 6.24 -2.34 18.32
C ASP A 77 7.44 -3.12 17.79
N GLY A 78 7.77 -2.90 16.52
CA GLY A 78 8.86 -3.58 15.85
C GLY A 78 8.50 -4.93 15.25
N ASP A 79 7.27 -5.42 15.43
CA ASP A 79 6.77 -6.58 14.70
C ASP A 79 6.95 -6.39 13.20
N VAL A 80 7.28 -7.49 12.51
CA VAL A 80 7.51 -7.50 11.08
C VAL A 80 6.39 -8.27 10.41
N PHE A 81 5.73 -7.61 9.46
CA PHE A 81 4.81 -8.27 8.54
C PHE A 81 5.46 -8.46 7.18
N ILE A 82 5.26 -9.66 6.62
CA ILE A 82 5.61 -9.97 5.25
C ILE A 82 4.38 -10.55 4.56
N ALA A 83 4.03 -9.99 3.42
CA ALA A 83 2.90 -10.45 2.62
C ALA A 83 3.36 -10.89 1.23
N GLY A 84 2.84 -12.02 0.77
CA GLY A 84 2.96 -12.51 -0.60
C GLY A 84 1.58 -12.44 -1.25
N VAL A 85 1.48 -11.76 -2.38
CA VAL A 85 0.21 -11.50 -3.06
C VAL A 85 0.31 -11.99 -4.49
N ARG A 86 -0.67 -12.80 -4.89
CA ARG A 86 -0.91 -13.10 -6.30
C ARG A 86 -1.94 -12.12 -6.82
N GLY A 87 -1.70 -11.62 -8.01
CA GLY A 87 -2.66 -10.76 -8.72
C GLY A 87 -2.86 -11.26 -10.13
N GLY A 88 -4.03 -10.95 -10.67
CA GLY A 88 -4.40 -11.17 -12.07
C GLY A 88 -4.19 -9.92 -12.91
N GLY A 89 -4.86 -9.87 -14.07
CA GLY A 89 -4.79 -8.72 -15.00
C GLY A 89 -5.30 -7.38 -14.44
N GLY A 90 -5.97 -7.37 -13.28
CA GLY A 90 -6.47 -6.18 -12.60
C GLY A 90 -5.59 -5.61 -11.48
N GLY A 91 -4.44 -6.23 -11.18
CA GLY A 91 -3.44 -5.74 -10.22
C GLY A 91 -3.15 -6.67 -9.03
N HIS A 92 -2.03 -6.39 -8.34
CA HIS A 92 -1.50 -7.17 -7.21
C HIS A 92 -1.73 -6.41 -5.90
N SER A 93 -2.98 -6.37 -5.44
CA SER A 93 -3.30 -5.59 -4.25
C SER A 93 -3.89 -6.42 -3.13
N PHE A 94 -3.69 -5.94 -1.91
CA PHE A 94 -4.32 -6.49 -0.72
C PHE A 94 -4.58 -5.36 0.26
N LEU A 95 -5.58 -5.59 1.12
CA LEU A 95 -5.91 -4.75 2.24
C LEU A 95 -5.68 -5.54 3.53
N PHE A 96 -5.02 -4.92 4.51
CA PHE A 96 -4.77 -5.52 5.82
C PHE A 96 -5.04 -4.48 6.92
N LEU A 97 -5.63 -4.96 8.02
CA LEU A 97 -5.94 -4.18 9.22
C LEU A 97 -5.58 -4.99 10.46
N ALA A 98 -4.96 -4.35 11.44
CA ALA A 98 -4.87 -4.82 12.81
C ALA A 98 -5.75 -3.92 13.67
N VAL A 99 -6.83 -4.48 14.21
CA VAL A 99 -7.85 -3.74 14.96
C VAL A 99 -7.85 -4.21 16.41
N ASP A 100 -7.79 -3.28 17.36
CA ASP A 100 -7.84 -3.61 18.78
C ASP A 100 -9.23 -4.06 19.25
N THR A 101 -9.34 -4.43 20.53
CA THR A 101 -10.60 -4.86 21.14
C THR A 101 -11.68 -3.78 21.20
N TYR A 102 -11.31 -2.51 20.98
CA TYR A 102 -12.20 -1.36 20.99
C TYR A 102 -12.60 -0.90 19.58
N GLY A 103 -12.14 -1.60 18.54
CA GLY A 103 -12.43 -1.27 17.14
C GLY A 103 -11.49 -0.22 16.54
N LYS A 104 -10.43 0.20 17.24
CA LYS A 104 -9.42 1.13 16.72
C LYS A 104 -8.43 0.37 15.83
N THR A 105 -8.19 0.89 14.64
CA THR A 105 -7.13 0.37 13.75
C THR A 105 -5.76 0.85 14.25
N LEU A 106 -4.89 -0.07 14.62
CA LEU A 106 -3.54 0.20 15.14
C LEU A 106 -2.45 0.05 14.08
N TRP A 107 -2.66 -0.84 13.12
CA TRP A 107 -1.78 -1.03 11.96
C TRP A 107 -2.61 -1.35 10.73
N LYS A 108 -2.12 -0.94 9.56
CA LYS A 108 -2.89 -1.04 8.31
C LYS A 108 -2.00 -1.04 7.08
N THR A 109 -2.55 -1.44 5.95
CA THR A 109 -1.97 -1.16 4.63
C THR A 109 -2.06 0.33 4.31
N ASP A 110 -0.90 0.89 4.03
CA ASP A 110 -0.65 2.29 3.65
C ASP A 110 0.70 2.34 2.91
N ALA A 111 0.86 3.27 1.97
CA ALA A 111 2.11 3.44 1.23
C ALA A 111 3.29 3.93 2.06
N LEU A 112 3.05 4.52 3.24
CA LEU A 112 4.12 4.93 4.15
C LEU A 112 4.58 3.80 5.08
N ALA A 113 3.66 2.90 5.45
CA ALA A 113 3.92 1.81 6.40
C ALA A 113 4.44 0.53 5.73
N TRP A 114 4.29 0.42 4.41
CA TRP A 114 4.66 -0.77 3.65
C TRP A 114 5.66 -0.44 2.54
N SER A 115 6.41 -1.45 2.14
CA SER A 115 7.35 -1.35 1.03
C SER A 115 7.34 -2.66 0.25
N ALA A 116 7.46 -2.56 -1.07
CA ALA A 116 7.64 -3.73 -1.92
C ALA A 116 9.09 -4.20 -1.89
N PHE A 117 9.32 -5.49 -2.14
CA PHE A 117 10.65 -6.05 -2.31
C PHE A 117 10.65 -7.18 -3.35
N SER A 118 11.82 -7.52 -3.86
CA SER A 118 11.99 -8.70 -4.72
C SER A 118 12.43 -9.90 -3.86
N PRO A 119 11.72 -11.04 -3.93
CA PRO A 119 12.10 -12.22 -3.18
C PRO A 119 13.40 -12.83 -3.74
N PRO A 120 14.05 -13.77 -3.02
CA PRO A 120 15.11 -14.59 -3.58
C PRO A 120 14.67 -15.29 -4.88
N LEU A 121 15.60 -15.48 -5.82
CA LEU A 121 15.32 -16.10 -7.12
C LEU A 121 14.87 -17.56 -7.00
N ASP A 122 15.34 -18.27 -5.98
CA ASP A 122 14.92 -19.65 -5.67
C ASP A 122 13.51 -19.71 -5.05
N GLY A 123 12.90 -18.56 -4.76
CA GLY A 123 11.58 -18.45 -4.14
C GLY A 123 11.52 -18.98 -2.71
N SER A 124 12.67 -19.30 -2.10
CA SER A 124 12.74 -19.87 -0.75
C SER A 124 12.71 -18.78 0.31
N ALA A 125 12.10 -19.08 1.47
CA ALA A 125 12.13 -18.23 2.66
C ALA A 125 11.76 -16.74 2.39
N TRP A 126 10.86 -16.48 1.44
CA TRP A 126 10.42 -15.12 1.11
C TRP A 126 9.76 -14.42 2.31
N TYR A 127 9.21 -15.21 3.24
CA TYR A 127 8.58 -14.79 4.50
C TYR A 127 9.54 -14.65 5.69
N ASP A 128 10.86 -14.82 5.51
CA ASP A 128 11.84 -14.71 6.60
C ASP A 128 12.06 -13.22 7.00
N PRO A 129 11.69 -12.82 8.23
CA PRO A 129 11.77 -11.42 8.66
C PRO A 129 13.20 -10.88 8.71
N ILE A 130 14.19 -11.69 9.08
CA ILE A 130 15.60 -11.27 9.22
C ILE A 130 16.18 -11.00 7.83
N ARG A 131 15.95 -11.91 6.89
CA ARG A 131 16.41 -11.73 5.51
C ARG A 131 15.70 -10.55 4.86
N ARG A 132 14.40 -10.40 5.09
CA ARG A 132 13.64 -9.30 4.49
C ARG A 132 13.98 -7.96 5.10
N ALA A 133 14.27 -7.84 6.40
CA ALA A 133 14.69 -6.56 6.99
C ALA A 133 15.88 -5.92 6.26
N ASN A 134 16.81 -6.74 5.75
CA ASN A 134 18.03 -6.29 5.08
C ASN A 134 17.94 -6.21 3.55
N SER A 135 16.80 -6.56 2.95
CA SER A 135 16.66 -6.48 1.49
C SER A 135 16.45 -5.04 1.01
N PRO A 136 16.85 -4.70 -0.23
CA PRO A 136 16.40 -3.47 -0.86
C PRO A 136 14.87 -3.35 -0.84
N LYS A 137 14.38 -2.14 -0.60
CA LYS A 137 12.95 -1.80 -0.55
C LYS A 137 12.59 -0.83 -1.65
N ARG A 138 11.36 -0.93 -2.12
CA ARG A 138 10.78 -0.05 -3.14
C ARG A 138 9.46 0.52 -2.62
N PRO A 139 9.08 1.75 -3.01
CA PRO A 139 7.77 2.30 -2.68
C PRO A 139 6.64 1.43 -3.21
N THR A 140 5.52 1.41 -2.50
CA THR A 140 4.25 0.84 -2.95
C THR A 140 3.32 1.95 -3.45
N ALA A 141 2.40 1.60 -4.34
CA ALA A 141 1.33 2.51 -4.76
C ALA A 141 0.00 2.13 -4.11
N VAL A 142 -0.84 3.13 -3.81
CA VAL A 142 -2.17 2.92 -3.21
C VAL A 142 -3.24 2.87 -4.29
N HIS A 143 -4.17 1.93 -4.15
CA HIS A 143 -5.42 1.88 -4.88
C HIS A 143 -6.59 2.04 -3.91
N TYR A 144 -7.56 2.84 -4.30
CA TYR A 144 -8.82 2.92 -3.59
C TYR A 144 -9.62 1.64 -3.83
N SER A 145 -9.97 0.93 -2.76
CA SER A 145 -10.88 -0.21 -2.85
C SER A 145 -12.29 0.30 -3.13
N ALA A 146 -12.91 -0.15 -4.22
CA ALA A 146 -14.28 0.26 -4.56
C ALA A 146 -15.25 -0.09 -3.41
N PRO A 147 -16.24 0.77 -3.08
CA PRO A 147 -17.07 0.62 -1.87
C PRO A 147 -17.92 -0.65 -1.81
N ASN A 148 -18.13 -1.34 -2.94
CA ASN A 148 -18.93 -2.57 -3.02
C ASN A 148 -18.08 -3.82 -3.27
N ALA A 149 -16.75 -3.69 -3.27
CA ALA A 149 -15.85 -4.83 -3.31
C ALA A 149 -15.57 -5.31 -1.88
N ILE A 150 -15.25 -6.59 -1.68
CA ILE A 150 -15.00 -7.16 -0.34
C ILE A 150 -13.93 -6.37 0.45
N GLN A 151 -12.88 -5.87 -0.23
CA GLN A 151 -11.88 -4.99 0.40
C GLN A 151 -12.48 -3.63 0.80
N GLY A 152 -13.40 -3.08 0.01
CA GLY A 152 -14.13 -1.85 0.31
C GLY A 152 -15.06 -2.02 1.51
N ASP A 153 -15.84 -3.11 1.54
CA ASP A 153 -16.72 -3.45 2.67
C ASP A 153 -15.92 -3.62 3.97
N LEU A 154 -14.77 -4.31 3.90
CA LEU A 154 -13.86 -4.45 5.03
C LEU A 154 -13.37 -3.09 5.54
N ASN A 155 -12.92 -2.23 4.63
CA ASN A 155 -12.42 -0.92 4.99
C ASN A 155 -13.53 -0.02 5.56
N ALA A 156 -14.72 -0.07 4.96
CA ALA A 156 -15.91 0.66 5.39
C ALA A 156 -16.33 0.31 6.82
N LYS A 157 -16.25 -0.97 7.19
CA LYS A 157 -16.56 -1.47 8.55
C LYS A 157 -15.80 -0.73 9.65
N PHE A 158 -14.60 -0.22 9.36
CA PHE A 158 -13.73 0.47 10.31
C PHE A 158 -13.55 1.96 10.00
N GLY A 159 -14.39 2.54 9.14
CA GLY A 159 -14.36 3.98 8.81
C GLY A 159 -13.32 4.37 7.76
N TYR A 160 -13.01 3.49 6.82
CA TYR A 160 -12.02 3.68 5.74
C TYR A 160 -10.60 4.04 6.21
N PRO A 161 -10.02 3.34 7.21
CA PRO A 161 -8.72 3.69 7.72
C PRO A 161 -7.59 3.35 6.74
N ALA A 162 -7.75 2.38 5.84
CA ALA A 162 -6.66 1.84 5.02
C ALA A 162 -6.82 2.10 3.52
N TYR A 163 -5.75 1.83 2.77
CA TYR A 163 -5.80 1.70 1.31
C TYR A 163 -5.37 0.29 0.92
N SER A 164 -5.84 -0.18 -0.24
CA SER A 164 -5.23 -1.35 -0.87
C SER A 164 -3.88 -0.92 -1.43
N ILE A 165 -2.83 -1.70 -1.23
CA ILE A 165 -1.49 -1.38 -1.76
C ILE A 165 -1.07 -2.38 -2.83
N HIS A 166 -0.30 -1.93 -3.81
CA HIS A 166 0.29 -2.80 -4.83
C HIS A 166 1.75 -2.45 -5.13
N ASP A 167 2.48 -3.41 -5.71
CA ASP A 167 3.80 -3.17 -6.28
C ASP A 167 3.62 -2.62 -7.71
N PRO A 168 4.11 -1.40 -8.02
CA PRO A 168 3.98 -0.84 -9.37
C PRO A 168 4.83 -1.59 -10.42
N PHE A 169 5.76 -2.45 -10.00
CA PHE A 169 6.55 -3.26 -10.91
C PHE A 169 5.78 -4.55 -11.24
N LEU A 170 5.39 -4.64 -12.51
CA LEU A 170 4.53 -5.69 -13.05
C LEU A 170 5.22 -7.06 -12.97
N GLY A 171 4.54 -8.03 -12.35
CA GLY A 171 4.94 -9.43 -12.28
C GLY A 171 3.84 -10.24 -11.61
N GLN A 172 3.73 -11.54 -11.90
CA GLN A 172 2.62 -12.39 -11.43
C GLN A 172 2.41 -12.39 -9.90
N PHE A 173 3.48 -12.14 -9.14
CA PHE A 173 3.49 -12.12 -7.69
C PHE A 173 4.15 -10.84 -7.18
N SER A 174 3.58 -10.28 -6.11
CA SER A 174 4.12 -9.12 -5.40
C SER A 174 4.43 -9.49 -3.96
N PHE A 175 5.47 -8.88 -3.41
CA PHE A 175 5.93 -9.15 -2.06
C PHE A 175 6.11 -7.85 -1.30
N PHE A 176 5.57 -7.82 -0.08
CA PHE A 176 5.50 -6.62 0.72
C PHE A 176 6.10 -6.86 2.10
N TYR A 177 6.76 -5.84 2.61
CA TYR A 177 7.37 -5.82 3.93
C TYR A 177 6.85 -4.61 4.69
N SER A 178 6.62 -4.80 5.98
CA SER A 178 6.23 -3.73 6.89
C SER A 178 6.82 -3.99 8.26
N LYS A 179 7.24 -2.93 8.94
CA LYS A 179 7.71 -2.97 10.32
C LYS A 179 6.83 -2.05 11.15
N VAL A 180 6.21 -2.60 12.18
CA VAL A 180 5.24 -1.92 13.03
C VAL A 180 5.93 -0.82 13.83
N ALA A 181 5.32 0.36 13.78
CA ALA A 181 5.60 1.47 14.66
C ALA A 181 4.27 2.02 15.16
N LEU A 182 3.84 1.56 16.34
CA LEU A 182 2.69 2.10 17.04
C LEU A 182 3.02 3.54 17.46
N GLU A 183 2.04 4.44 17.32
CA GLU A 183 2.22 5.86 17.67
C GLU A 183 2.77 5.99 19.10
N GLY A 184 4.00 6.50 19.20
CA GLY A 184 4.86 6.43 20.40
C GLY A 184 6.29 5.97 20.11
N ALA A 185 6.53 5.30 18.97
CA ALA A 185 7.84 5.01 18.43
C ALA A 185 8.10 5.82 17.16
N ALA A 186 9.15 6.63 17.16
CA ALA A 186 9.55 7.43 16.01
C ALA A 186 9.72 6.57 14.75
N ALA A 187 8.72 6.59 13.87
CA ALA A 187 8.86 6.11 12.50
C ALA A 187 9.91 6.99 11.83
N THR A 188 11.09 6.43 11.54
CA THR A 188 12.04 7.10 10.65
C THR A 188 11.57 6.79 9.24
N PRO A 189 11.00 7.76 8.50
CA PRO A 189 10.68 7.54 7.10
C PRO A 189 11.96 7.21 6.33
N PRO A 190 11.91 6.38 5.27
CA PRO A 190 13.06 6.18 4.42
C PRO A 190 13.51 7.53 3.86
N SER A 191 14.80 7.87 4.01
CA SER A 191 15.38 9.07 3.41
C SER A 191 15.23 9.03 1.89
N VAL A 192 14.24 9.78 1.39
CA VAL A 192 14.16 10.11 -0.03
C VAL A 192 15.18 11.22 -0.28
N LYS A 193 16.33 10.89 -0.86
CA LYS A 193 17.07 11.88 -1.64
C LYS A 193 16.21 12.20 -2.85
N LEU A 194 15.49 13.33 -2.80
CA LEU A 194 14.86 13.89 -3.99
C LEU A 194 15.97 14.10 -5.03
N ALA A 195 15.89 13.39 -6.15
CA ALA A 195 16.61 13.82 -7.34
C ALA A 195 16.08 15.21 -7.73
N PRO A 196 16.94 16.17 -8.12
CA PRO A 196 16.49 17.47 -8.56
C PRO A 196 15.57 17.30 -9.78
N ALA A 197 14.45 18.02 -9.77
CA ALA A 197 13.48 18.02 -10.84
C ALA A 197 14.16 18.37 -12.18
N PRO A 198 13.86 17.66 -13.28
CA PRO A 198 14.31 18.10 -14.60
C PRO A 198 13.73 19.49 -14.90
N ALA A 199 14.60 20.40 -15.34
CA ALA A 199 14.22 21.75 -15.71
C ALA A 199 13.09 21.73 -16.75
N ALA A 200 12.05 22.51 -16.49
CA ALA A 200 10.96 22.71 -17.44
C ALA A 200 11.52 23.23 -18.78
N PRO A 201 11.05 22.72 -19.93
CA PRO A 201 11.47 23.26 -21.23
C PRO A 201 10.95 24.69 -21.37
N SER A 202 11.89 25.62 -21.59
CA SER A 202 11.61 27.01 -21.88
C SER A 202 10.72 27.11 -23.13
N ALA A 203 9.59 27.82 -23.01
CA ALA A 203 8.72 28.13 -24.14
C ALA A 203 9.48 28.89 -25.25
N PRO A 204 9.23 28.63 -26.54
CA PRO A 204 9.84 29.42 -27.60
C PRO A 204 9.25 30.84 -27.64
N LEU A 205 10.16 31.82 -27.71
CA LEU A 205 9.84 33.23 -27.93
C LEU A 205 9.01 33.41 -29.21
N ARG A 206 7.91 34.15 -29.06
CA ARG A 206 7.11 34.74 -30.14
C ARG A 206 7.92 35.87 -30.79
N VAL A 207 8.21 35.74 -32.09
CA VAL A 207 8.71 36.84 -32.92
C VAL A 207 7.54 37.33 -33.75
N GLU A 208 7.10 38.56 -33.51
CA GLU A 208 6.14 39.27 -34.37
C GLU A 208 6.89 40.10 -35.42
N GLY A 209 6.36 40.08 -36.65
CA GLY A 209 6.63 41.10 -37.67
C GLY A 209 7.35 40.58 -38.91
N GLU A 210 6.58 40.20 -39.94
CA GLU A 210 6.66 40.84 -41.27
C GLU A 210 5.48 40.35 -42.15
N ALA A 211 4.77 41.34 -42.69
CA ALA A 211 3.57 41.19 -43.50
C ALA A 211 3.92 40.97 -44.97
N PHE A 212 3.13 40.20 -45.73
CA PHE A 212 2.76 40.57 -47.11
C PHE A 212 1.46 39.88 -47.57
N ALA A 213 0.56 40.74 -48.05
CA ALA A 213 -0.39 40.60 -49.16
C ALA A 213 -1.56 39.59 -49.11
N SER A 214 -2.73 40.19 -48.93
CA SER A 214 -4.09 39.78 -49.32
C SER A 214 -4.26 39.59 -50.83
N VAL A 215 -5.03 38.58 -51.25
CA VAL A 215 -5.86 38.63 -52.46
C VAL A 215 -7.27 38.13 -52.12
N VAL A 216 -8.23 38.99 -52.44
CA VAL A 216 -9.68 38.91 -52.24
C VAL A 216 -10.34 38.09 -53.36
N GLY A 217 -11.45 37.42 -53.04
CA GLY A 217 -12.38 36.84 -54.02
C GLY A 217 -13.73 36.42 -53.41
N GLU A 218 -14.61 37.39 -53.13
CA GLU A 218 -16.09 37.28 -53.11
C GLU A 218 -16.61 36.67 -54.45
N ALA A 219 -17.78 36.05 -54.64
CA ALA A 219 -19.04 35.81 -53.93
C ALA A 219 -19.75 34.60 -54.66
N ARG A 220 -20.84 33.93 -54.25
CA ARG A 220 -22.23 34.38 -53.97
C ARG A 220 -23.15 33.21 -53.51
N PRO A 221 -24.39 33.50 -53.05
CA PRO A 221 -25.29 32.63 -52.28
C PRO A 221 -26.49 32.02 -53.06
N GLY A 222 -27.18 31.05 -52.42
CA GLY A 222 -28.40 30.33 -52.86
C GLY A 222 -28.14 28.82 -52.77
N ASP A 223 -28.94 27.94 -52.18
CA ASP A 223 -30.38 27.90 -51.99
C ASP A 223 -30.73 26.88 -50.88
N SER A 224 -31.94 27.03 -50.33
CA SER A 224 -32.71 26.16 -49.41
C SER A 224 -32.69 24.65 -49.74
N GLY A 225 -32.97 23.66 -48.89
CA GLY A 225 -33.45 23.51 -47.50
C GLY A 225 -33.72 22.00 -47.24
N ILE A 226 -33.97 21.62 -45.96
CA ILE A 226 -34.93 20.59 -45.45
C ILE A 226 -34.83 19.15 -46.06
N ALA A 227 -34.85 18.00 -45.38
CA ALA A 227 -34.88 17.54 -43.99
C ALA A 227 -34.73 15.99 -44.01
N GLU A 228 -34.58 15.44 -42.80
CA GLU A 228 -35.15 14.15 -42.35
C GLU A 228 -34.54 12.78 -42.71
N GLY A 229 -34.52 11.93 -41.65
CA GLY A 229 -34.45 10.47 -41.69
C GLY A 229 -33.02 9.91 -41.67
N GLY A 230 -32.52 9.20 -40.66
CA GLY A 230 -33.19 8.34 -39.69
C GLY A 230 -32.64 6.91 -39.85
N LEU A 231 -32.19 6.31 -38.73
CA LEU A 231 -32.10 4.86 -38.49
C LEU A 231 -31.02 4.12 -39.32
N CYS A 232 -30.36 3.05 -38.91
CA CYS A 232 -30.38 2.19 -37.73
C CYS A 232 -29.08 1.35 -37.81
N LEU A 233 -28.29 1.28 -36.75
CA LEU A 233 -27.21 0.30 -36.61
C LEU A 233 -27.76 -0.84 -35.75
N GLY A 234 -28.12 -1.94 -36.42
CA GLY A 234 -28.75 -3.10 -35.82
C GLY A 234 -28.15 -4.41 -36.34
N TRP A 235 -27.23 -4.94 -35.54
CA TRP A 235 -27.18 -6.33 -35.05
C TRP A 235 -27.14 -7.56 -36.02
N ILE A 236 -26.29 -8.52 -35.59
CA ILE A 236 -26.41 -10.00 -35.65
C ILE A 236 -25.57 -10.79 -36.68
N LEU A 237 -24.51 -11.40 -36.13
CA LEU A 237 -24.08 -12.82 -36.11
C LEU A 237 -24.26 -13.78 -37.31
N ASN A 238 -23.36 -14.77 -37.27
CA ASN A 238 -23.29 -16.08 -37.96
C ASN A 238 -22.76 -16.05 -39.39
N GLY A 239 -21.89 -16.97 -39.81
CA GLY A 239 -21.30 -18.11 -39.13
C GLY A 239 -20.35 -18.81 -40.11
N SER A 240 -19.63 -19.80 -39.59
CA SER A 240 -18.67 -20.68 -40.25
C SER A 240 -18.92 -20.97 -41.73
N SER A 241 -17.84 -21.06 -42.50
CA SER A 241 -17.32 -22.36 -43.00
C SER A 241 -16.06 -22.17 -43.83
N ALA A 242 -15.11 -23.06 -43.58
CA ALA A 242 -13.88 -23.24 -44.32
C ALA A 242 -14.14 -23.62 -45.78
N THR A 243 -13.21 -23.23 -46.67
CA THR A 243 -12.80 -24.14 -47.74
C THR A 243 -11.31 -23.96 -48.03
N TYR A 244 -10.59 -25.07 -47.95
CA TYR A 244 -9.25 -25.29 -48.48
C TYR A 244 -9.32 -25.35 -50.02
N LYS A 245 -8.49 -24.57 -50.70
CA LYS A 245 -7.60 -24.99 -51.80
C LYS A 245 -6.69 -23.83 -52.19
#